data_AF-A0A9D1V3D4-F1
#
_entry.id   AF-A0A9D1V3D4-F1
#
_cell.length_a   1.000
_cell.length_b   1.000
_cell.length_c   1.000
_cell.angle_alpha   90.00
_cell.angle_beta   90.00
_cell.angle_gamma   90.00
#
_symmetry.space_group_name_H-M   'P 1'
#
loop_
_entity.id
_entity.type
_entity.pdbx_description
1 polymer ?
#
loop_
_entity_poly.entity_id
_entity_poly.type
_entity_poly.pdbx_seq_one_letter_code
_entity_poly.pdbx_strand_id
1 'polypeptide(L)'
;MEYKMKEILAKAMEGGYAVPAICVSNMESVLACFLAARAARAPVIIQSAWSELEPQMITFGELAGIIRCFEKRFPEVPFAIHLDHGMTEEECMRALEGGFPSIMYDGSAGTYEDNVEVTRRLRRAAGPDGTLEAEVGRVGGEEGGGGDCEIVKSDPGQLRDFLEKTGADAIAVSIGNIHGCHGIVKRAPELDFELLQRLHDVCGVPLVLHGASGIPEADVRRAVRMGICKVNYYTQLYNVYMDCVKENVSLTMEECMGKATLVLAGEIEKLMEMCGCAGKAF
;
A
#
# COMPACT_ATOMS: atom_id res chain seq x y z
N MET A 1 18.63 -1.39 -0.28
CA MET A 1 18.82 0.04 0.11
C MET A 1 17.45 0.68 0.23
N GLU A 2 17.20 1.51 1.23
CA GLU A 2 15.95 2.28 1.35
C GLU A 2 15.87 3.37 0.26
N TYR A 3 14.76 3.43 -0.47
CA TYR A 3 14.47 4.42 -1.51
C TYR A 3 13.26 5.28 -1.15
N LYS A 4 13.21 6.47 -1.73
CA LYS A 4 12.00 7.31 -1.65
C LYS A 4 10.90 6.66 -2.47
N MET A 5 9.70 6.54 -1.91
CA MET A 5 8.58 5.90 -2.61
C MET A 5 8.29 6.56 -3.97
N LYS A 6 8.32 7.89 -4.06
CA LYS A 6 8.14 8.60 -5.34
C LYS A 6 9.15 8.22 -6.42
N GLU A 7 10.38 7.86 -6.07
CA GLU A 7 11.39 7.40 -7.04
C GLU A 7 11.10 5.99 -7.53
N ILE A 8 10.64 5.10 -6.63
CA ILE A 8 10.15 3.77 -6.98
C ILE A 8 8.95 3.89 -7.93
N LEU A 9 7.97 4.74 -7.60
CA LEU A 9 6.74 4.90 -8.39
C LEU A 9 6.98 5.60 -9.72
N ALA A 10 7.92 6.55 -9.79
CA ALA A 10 8.31 7.15 -11.07
C ALA A 10 8.88 6.11 -12.04
N LYS A 11 9.72 5.19 -11.56
CA LYS A 11 10.24 4.06 -12.36
C LYS A 11 9.14 3.09 -12.76
N ALA A 12 8.17 2.84 -11.88
CA ALA A 12 7.00 2.00 -12.16
C ALA A 12 6.14 2.60 -13.27
N MET A 13 5.87 3.90 -13.19
CA MET A 13 5.13 4.66 -14.20
C MET A 13 5.84 4.67 -15.56
N GLU A 14 7.15 4.92 -15.58
CA GLU A 14 7.97 4.88 -16.81
C GLU A 14 8.04 3.47 -17.41
N GLY A 15 8.15 2.45 -16.55
CA GLY A 15 8.30 1.06 -16.95
C GLY A 15 6.99 0.32 -17.27
N GLY A 16 5.83 0.94 -17.04
CA GLY A 16 4.53 0.34 -17.25
C GLY A 16 4.25 -0.86 -16.34
N TYR A 17 4.67 -0.79 -15.08
CA TYR A 17 4.43 -1.81 -14.05
C TYR A 17 3.93 -1.19 -12.75
N ALA A 18 3.49 -2.02 -11.81
CA ALA A 18 3.15 -1.58 -10.46
C ALA A 18 4.06 -2.23 -9.41
N VAL A 19 4.16 -1.61 -8.25
CA VAL A 19 4.88 -2.15 -7.09
C VAL A 19 3.87 -2.58 -6.03
N PRO A 20 3.94 -3.83 -5.53
CA PRO A 20 3.08 -4.25 -4.45
C PRO A 20 3.47 -3.52 -3.17
N ALA A 21 2.46 -2.97 -2.49
CA ALA A 21 2.57 -2.38 -1.17
C ALA A 21 1.95 -3.33 -0.16
N ILE A 22 2.79 -3.86 0.73
CA ILE A 22 2.46 -4.95 1.63
C ILE A 22 2.28 -4.40 3.04
N CYS A 23 1.09 -4.53 3.59
CA CYS A 23 0.86 -4.26 5.01
C CYS A 23 1.51 -5.36 5.85
N VAL A 24 2.42 -4.97 6.76
CA VAL A 24 3.17 -5.88 7.63
C VAL A 24 2.77 -5.66 9.09
N SER A 25 2.78 -6.74 9.86
CA SER A 25 2.34 -6.68 11.27
C SER A 25 3.42 -7.09 12.26
N ASN A 26 4.51 -7.73 11.82
CA ASN A 26 5.56 -8.26 12.69
C ASN A 26 6.91 -8.42 11.94
N MET A 27 7.96 -8.87 12.64
CA MET A 27 9.29 -9.06 12.05
C MET A 27 9.30 -10.11 10.94
N GLU A 28 8.50 -11.16 11.06
CA GLU A 28 8.35 -12.25 10.09
C GLU A 28 7.75 -11.79 8.76
N SER A 29 6.69 -10.97 8.81
CA SER A 29 6.06 -10.41 7.61
C SER A 29 6.98 -9.39 6.91
N VAL A 30 7.75 -8.61 7.66
CA VAL A 30 8.83 -7.79 7.10
C VAL A 30 9.88 -8.66 6.41
N LEU A 31 10.36 -9.73 7.06
CA LEU A 31 11.33 -10.65 6.48
C LEU A 31 10.79 -11.31 5.19
N ALA A 32 9.51 -11.68 5.17
CA ALA A 32 8.86 -12.26 4.00
C ALA A 32 8.91 -11.30 2.79
N CYS A 33 8.70 -10.00 3.00
CA CYS A 33 8.82 -8.99 1.96
C CYS A 33 10.24 -8.96 1.35
N PHE A 34 11.28 -8.96 2.19
CA PHE A 34 12.68 -8.97 1.71
C PHE A 34 13.05 -10.28 0.98
N LEU A 35 12.58 -11.42 1.48
CA LEU A 35 12.82 -12.71 0.84
C LEU A 35 12.19 -12.77 -0.56
N ALA A 36 10.93 -12.34 -0.68
CA ALA A 36 10.20 -12.30 -1.94
C ALA A 36 10.85 -11.30 -2.93
N ALA A 37 11.14 -10.08 -2.47
CA ALA A 37 11.77 -9.04 -3.30
C ALA A 37 13.13 -9.47 -3.85
N ARG A 38 13.93 -10.16 -3.03
CA ARG A 38 15.22 -10.72 -3.49
C ARG A 38 15.02 -11.83 -4.52
N ALA A 39 14.08 -12.75 -4.29
CA ALA A 39 13.81 -13.86 -5.22
C ALA A 39 13.33 -13.33 -6.59
N ALA A 40 12.37 -12.41 -6.57
CA ALA A 40 11.82 -11.78 -7.75
C ALA A 40 12.75 -10.74 -8.39
N ARG A 41 13.83 -10.33 -7.71
CA ARG A 41 14.66 -9.17 -8.07
C ARG A 41 13.80 -7.94 -8.37
N ALA A 42 12.93 -7.58 -7.43
CA ALA A 42 11.89 -6.57 -7.59
C ALA A 42 11.91 -5.52 -6.46
N PRO A 43 11.41 -4.30 -6.71
CA PRO A 43 11.10 -3.36 -5.64
C PRO A 43 9.89 -3.80 -4.81
N VAL A 44 9.83 -3.34 -3.56
CA VAL A 44 8.68 -3.57 -2.65
C VAL A 44 8.39 -2.33 -1.81
N ILE A 45 7.12 -2.03 -1.57
CA ILE A 45 6.70 -1.02 -0.59
C ILE A 45 6.25 -1.77 0.66
N ILE A 46 6.85 -1.47 1.80
CA ILE A 46 6.52 -2.06 3.10
C ILE A 46 5.76 -1.01 3.89
N GLN A 47 4.51 -1.33 4.25
CA GLN A 47 3.61 -0.37 4.85
C GLN A 47 2.89 -0.94 6.08
N SER A 48 2.28 -0.07 6.87
CA SER A 48 1.34 -0.44 7.92
C SER A 48 0.47 0.76 8.29
N ALA A 49 -0.72 0.50 8.80
CA ALA A 49 -1.64 1.52 9.31
C ALA A 49 -1.57 1.64 10.84
N TRP A 50 -2.01 2.79 11.40
CA TRP A 50 -2.05 2.96 12.86
C TRP A 50 -2.94 1.90 13.54
N SER A 51 -4.06 1.54 12.89
CA SER A 51 -4.99 0.50 13.35
C SER A 51 -4.38 -0.90 13.46
N GLU A 52 -3.27 -1.17 12.78
CA GLU A 52 -2.53 -2.44 12.85
C GLU A 52 -1.47 -2.43 13.94
N LEU A 53 -0.87 -1.27 14.22
CA LEU A 53 0.22 -1.11 15.19
C LEU A 53 -0.28 -0.86 16.62
N GLU A 54 -1.36 -0.08 16.76
CA GLU A 54 -1.93 0.29 18.07
C GLU A 54 -2.31 -0.94 18.91
N PRO A 55 -3.03 -1.96 18.38
CA PRO A 55 -3.38 -3.16 19.16
C PRO A 55 -2.15 -3.97 19.59
N GLN A 56 -1.02 -3.82 18.89
CA GLN A 56 0.24 -4.49 19.19
C GLN A 56 1.12 -3.67 20.15
N MET A 57 0.71 -2.45 20.49
CA MET A 57 1.51 -1.50 21.29
C MET A 57 2.86 -1.17 20.65
N ILE A 58 2.93 -1.21 19.31
CA ILE A 58 4.14 -0.90 18.54
C ILE A 58 4.05 0.54 18.03
N THR A 59 5.15 1.27 18.13
CA THR A 59 5.27 2.62 17.55
C THR A 59 5.74 2.57 16.10
N PHE A 60 5.45 3.62 15.33
CA PHE A 60 6.03 3.78 13.98
C PHE A 60 7.56 3.68 14.00
N GLY A 61 8.23 4.32 14.96
CA GLY A 61 9.70 4.27 15.09
C GLY A 61 10.25 2.85 15.25
N GLU A 62 9.58 2.01 16.04
CA GLU A 62 9.97 0.61 16.23
C GLU A 62 9.77 -0.21 14.94
N LEU A 63 8.64 -0.05 14.25
CA LEU A 63 8.43 -0.72 12.96
C LEU A 63 9.49 -0.29 11.92
N ALA A 64 9.74 1.02 11.78
CA ALA A 64 10.77 1.52 10.87
C ALA A 64 12.17 0.98 11.23
N GLY A 65 12.47 0.86 12.52
CA GLY A 65 13.68 0.21 13.02
C GLY A 65 13.78 -1.27 12.61
N ILE A 66 12.69 -2.04 12.78
CA ILE A 66 12.62 -3.46 12.38
C ILE A 66 12.85 -3.61 10.88
N ILE A 67 12.22 -2.78 10.05
CA ILE A 67 12.40 -2.83 8.59
C ILE A 67 13.87 -2.55 8.22
N ARG A 68 14.45 -1.49 8.77
CA ARG A 68 15.85 -1.10 8.50
C ARG A 68 16.88 -2.11 9.02
N CYS A 69 16.56 -2.92 10.04
CA CYS A 69 17.43 -4.01 10.50
C CYS A 69 17.74 -5.03 9.39
N PHE A 70 16.83 -5.23 8.44
CA PHE A 70 17.03 -6.16 7.34
C PHE A 70 17.84 -5.58 6.17
N GLU A 71 17.99 -4.25 6.08
CA GLU A 71 18.67 -3.61 4.95
C GLU A 71 20.09 -4.13 4.72
N LYS A 72 20.87 -4.32 5.79
CA LYS A 72 22.25 -4.84 5.69
C LYS A 72 22.32 -6.27 5.17
N ARG A 73 21.28 -7.07 5.43
CA ARG A 73 21.18 -8.47 4.99
C ARG A 73 20.69 -8.57 3.55
N PHE A 74 19.97 -7.57 3.07
CA PHE A 74 19.37 -7.51 1.73
C PHE A 74 19.72 -6.18 1.03
N PRO A 75 21.01 -5.83 0.89
CA PRO A 75 21.42 -4.55 0.29
C PRO A 75 20.91 -4.37 -1.14
N GLU A 76 20.71 -5.47 -1.87
CA GLU A 76 20.23 -5.55 -3.25
C GLU A 76 18.72 -5.29 -3.43
N VAL A 77 17.94 -5.29 -2.34
CA VAL A 77 16.49 -5.08 -2.41
C VAL A 77 16.18 -3.58 -2.37
N PRO A 78 15.54 -3.01 -3.40
CA PRO A 78 14.99 -1.66 -3.35
C PRO A 78 13.67 -1.69 -2.58
N PHE A 79 13.59 -0.97 -1.46
CA PHE A 79 12.36 -0.90 -0.67
C PHE A 79 12.02 0.52 -0.23
N ALA A 80 10.74 0.79 0.04
CA ALA A 80 10.29 2.01 0.72
C ALA A 80 9.44 1.65 1.95
N ILE A 81 9.47 2.55 2.94
CA ILE A 81 8.62 2.49 4.13
C ILE A 81 7.49 3.51 3.96
N HIS A 82 6.23 3.09 4.17
CA HIS A 82 5.05 3.91 3.91
C HIS A 82 3.99 3.77 5.01
N LEU A 83 3.37 4.88 5.44
CA LEU A 83 2.19 4.85 6.31
C LEU A 83 0.98 4.60 5.42
N ASP A 84 0.25 3.52 5.67
CA ASP A 84 -1.04 3.25 5.00
C ASP A 84 -2.20 3.87 5.80
N HIS A 85 -3.18 4.44 5.11
CA HIS A 85 -4.39 5.04 5.70
C HIS A 85 -4.16 5.87 6.99
N GLY A 86 -3.36 6.95 6.91
CA GLY A 86 -3.34 7.95 7.97
C GLY A 86 -4.67 8.69 8.02
N MET A 87 -5.52 8.40 9.01
CA MET A 87 -6.89 8.90 9.12
C MET A 87 -6.95 10.31 9.71
N THR A 88 -5.89 10.72 10.41
CA THR A 88 -5.76 12.05 11.02
C THR A 88 -4.43 12.71 10.66
N GLU A 89 -4.40 14.04 10.73
CA GLU A 89 -3.16 14.80 10.56
C GLU A 89 -2.14 14.40 11.63
N GLU A 90 -2.60 14.16 12.87
CA GLU A 90 -1.77 13.73 13.99
C GLU A 90 -1.12 12.36 13.75
N GLU A 91 -1.85 11.39 13.21
CA GLU A 91 -1.29 10.07 12.85
C GLU A 91 -0.20 10.20 11.79
N CYS A 92 -0.44 11.00 10.75
CA CYS A 92 0.54 11.26 9.70
C CYS A 92 1.80 11.93 10.25
N MET A 93 1.64 12.93 11.14
CA MET A 93 2.76 13.59 11.80
C MET A 93 3.54 12.62 12.69
N ARG A 94 2.86 11.75 13.43
CA ARG A 94 3.51 10.70 14.24
C ARG A 94 4.31 9.71 13.40
N ALA A 95 3.84 9.36 12.20
CA ALA A 95 4.59 8.50 11.29
C ALA A 95 5.86 9.19 10.76
N LEU A 96 5.75 10.47 10.35
CA LEU A 96 6.90 11.28 9.95
C LEU A 96 7.94 11.38 11.08
N GLU A 97 7.49 11.68 12.30
CA GLU A 97 8.35 11.71 13.51
C GLU A 97 8.96 10.33 13.82
N GLY A 98 8.21 9.26 13.58
CA GLY A 98 8.67 7.87 13.64
C GLY A 98 9.64 7.47 12.53
N GLY A 99 9.98 8.38 11.62
CA GLY A 99 10.97 8.16 10.58
C GLY A 99 10.44 7.44 9.35
N PHE A 100 9.14 7.52 9.07
CA PHE A 100 8.56 7.12 7.79
C PHE A 100 8.85 8.19 6.72
N PRO A 101 9.57 7.87 5.63
CA PRO A 101 9.84 8.82 4.55
C PRO A 101 8.65 9.00 3.60
N SER A 102 7.64 8.14 3.70
CA SER A 102 6.41 8.24 2.92
C SER A 102 5.20 8.04 3.81
N ILE A 103 4.16 8.85 3.56
CA ILE A 103 2.89 8.76 4.26
C ILE A 103 1.72 8.84 3.28
N MET A 104 0.62 8.19 3.62
CA MET A 104 -0.69 8.41 3.02
C MET A 104 -1.58 9.15 4.02
N TYR A 105 -2.27 10.19 3.54
CA TYR A 105 -3.41 10.76 4.26
C TYR A 105 -4.71 10.35 3.57
N ASP A 106 -5.59 9.70 4.33
CA ASP A 106 -6.92 9.31 3.89
C ASP A 106 -7.98 10.31 4.38
N GLY A 107 -8.14 11.38 3.61
CA GLY A 107 -9.17 12.40 3.84
C GLY A 107 -10.53 12.08 3.19
N SER A 108 -10.73 10.87 2.65
CA SER A 108 -11.93 10.49 1.88
C SER A 108 -13.24 10.55 2.68
N ALA A 109 -13.14 10.44 4.01
CA ALA A 109 -14.26 10.54 4.92
C ALA A 109 -14.77 11.98 5.10
N GLY A 110 -13.91 12.98 4.93
CA GLY A 110 -14.18 14.40 5.18
C GLY A 110 -14.75 15.16 3.97
N THR A 111 -14.76 16.49 4.08
CA THR A 111 -15.10 17.36 2.94
C THR A 111 -13.91 17.46 1.98
N TYR A 112 -14.18 17.82 0.72
CA TYR A 112 -13.13 18.02 -0.28
C TYR A 112 -12.15 19.12 0.17
N GLU A 113 -12.67 20.22 0.70
CA GLU A 113 -11.87 21.35 1.18
C GLU A 113 -10.95 20.97 2.34
N ASP A 114 -11.47 20.21 3.31
CA ASP A 114 -10.66 19.72 4.44
C ASP A 114 -9.57 18.76 3.96
N ASN A 115 -9.90 17.85 3.04
CA ASN A 115 -8.94 16.92 2.47
C ASN A 115 -7.80 17.68 1.77
N VAL A 116 -8.14 18.68 0.94
CA VAL A 116 -7.15 19.54 0.29
C VAL A 116 -6.28 20.28 1.33
N GLU A 117 -6.89 20.84 2.37
CA GLU A 117 -6.17 21.66 3.35
C GLU A 117 -5.15 20.83 4.15
N VAL A 118 -5.58 19.67 4.67
CA VAL A 118 -4.75 18.75 5.45
C VAL A 118 -3.67 18.13 4.56
N THR A 119 -4.03 17.60 3.39
CA THR A 119 -3.05 17.03 2.44
C THR A 119 -1.97 18.04 2.09
N ARG A 120 -2.33 19.30 1.85
CA ARG A 120 -1.35 20.36 1.56
C ARG A 120 -0.44 20.67 2.75
N ARG A 121 -0.94 20.62 4.00
CA ARG A 121 -0.11 20.78 5.21
C ARG A 121 0.86 19.61 5.36
N LEU A 122 0.36 18.39 5.26
CA LEU A 122 1.16 17.16 5.34
C LEU A 122 2.19 17.09 4.22
N ARG A 123 1.87 17.58 3.01
CA ARG A 123 2.85 17.65 1.92
C ARG A 123 4.03 18.53 2.28
N ARG A 124 3.78 19.68 2.93
CA ARG A 124 4.86 20.54 3.43
C ARG A 124 5.63 19.87 4.56
N ALA A 125 4.94 19.20 5.49
CA ALA A 125 5.56 18.52 6.62
C ALA A 125 6.48 17.36 6.19
N ALA A 126 6.09 16.59 5.17
CA ALA A 126 6.90 15.52 4.58
C ALA A 126 8.21 16.05 3.95
N GLY A 127 8.27 17.34 3.62
CA GLY A 127 9.45 17.97 3.05
C GLY A 127 9.75 17.56 1.60
N PRO A 128 10.85 18.08 1.02
CA PRO A 128 11.18 17.86 -0.40
C PRO A 128 11.56 16.41 -0.71
N ASP A 129 12.03 15.65 0.28
CA ASP A 129 12.43 14.25 0.10
C ASP A 129 11.32 13.26 0.48
N GLY A 130 10.33 13.69 1.25
CA GLY A 130 9.18 12.86 1.57
C GLY A 130 8.24 12.66 0.39
N THR A 131 7.46 11.57 0.47
CA THR A 131 6.40 11.23 -0.48
C THR A 131 5.04 11.26 0.23
N LEU A 132 4.09 12.04 -0.28
CA LEU A 132 2.70 12.03 0.18
C LEU A 132 1.79 11.35 -0.85
N GLU A 133 1.16 10.26 -0.44
CA GLU A 133 0.01 9.68 -1.12
C GLU A 133 -1.28 10.29 -0.54
N ALA A 134 -2.29 10.52 -1.38
CA ALA A 134 -3.59 11.00 -0.94
C ALA A 134 -4.70 10.20 -1.61
N GLU A 135 -5.88 10.14 -0.99
CA GLU A 135 -7.07 9.53 -1.58
C GLU A 135 -8.05 10.59 -2.09
N VAL A 136 -8.54 10.39 -3.32
CA VAL A 136 -9.63 11.17 -3.92
C VAL A 136 -10.76 10.23 -4.30
N GLY A 137 -11.96 10.47 -3.79
CA GLY A 137 -13.06 9.49 -3.79
C GLY A 137 -13.17 8.82 -2.42
N ARG A 138 -13.91 7.72 -2.32
CA ARG A 138 -13.96 6.87 -1.12
C ARG A 138 -14.01 5.40 -1.53
N VAL A 139 -13.02 4.63 -1.10
CA VAL A 139 -13.05 3.16 -1.22
C VAL A 139 -13.98 2.59 -0.15
N GLY A 140 -14.86 1.64 -0.51
CA GLY A 140 -15.73 0.97 0.48
C GLY A 140 -15.00 -0.15 1.23
N GLY A 141 -15.46 -0.58 2.40
CA GLY A 141 -14.89 -1.72 3.16
C GLY A 141 -14.25 -1.31 4.51
N GLU A 142 -13.63 -2.27 5.22
CA GLU A 142 -13.22 -2.11 6.64
C GLU A 142 -11.74 -1.75 6.88
N GLU A 143 -10.85 -1.76 5.88
CA GLU A 143 -9.44 -1.39 6.12
C GLU A 143 -9.38 0.11 6.49
N GLY A 144 -8.82 0.42 7.67
CA GLY A 144 -8.77 1.77 8.24
C GLY A 144 -9.79 2.09 9.36
N GLY A 145 -10.75 1.19 9.65
CA GLY A 145 -11.57 1.28 10.87
C GLY A 145 -12.97 1.94 10.75
N GLY A 146 -13.75 1.60 9.71
CA GLY A 146 -15.17 1.99 9.61
C GLY A 146 -16.03 0.99 8.82
N GLY A 147 -17.16 0.56 9.39
CA GLY A 147 -18.07 -0.44 8.81
C GLY A 147 -18.81 -0.01 7.53
N ASP A 148 -19.59 -0.94 6.94
CA ASP A 148 -20.43 -0.83 5.72
C ASP A 148 -20.42 0.56 5.02
N CYS A 149 -19.34 0.85 4.29
CA CYS A 149 -19.19 2.12 3.58
C CYS A 149 -19.71 2.03 2.14
N GLU A 150 -20.53 3.01 1.72
CA GLU A 150 -20.89 3.21 0.32
C GLU A 150 -19.62 3.50 -0.51
N ILE A 151 -19.49 2.82 -1.65
CA ILE A 151 -18.40 3.06 -2.61
C ILE A 151 -18.67 4.39 -3.32
N VAL A 152 -17.79 5.37 -3.14
CA VAL A 152 -17.83 6.65 -3.87
C VAL A 152 -16.70 6.67 -4.88
N LYS A 153 -17.04 6.50 -6.16
CA LYS A 153 -16.06 6.54 -7.24
C LYS A 153 -15.38 7.91 -7.35
N SER A 154 -14.11 7.93 -7.70
CA SER A 154 -13.34 9.17 -7.91
C SER A 154 -13.87 9.98 -9.09
N ASP A 155 -13.79 11.31 -9.00
CA ASP A 155 -14.15 12.23 -10.08
C ASP A 155 -12.89 12.77 -10.80
N PRO A 156 -12.70 12.50 -12.11
CA PRO A 156 -11.60 13.06 -12.89
C PRO A 156 -11.55 14.60 -12.88
N GLY A 157 -12.70 15.27 -12.77
CA GLY A 157 -12.78 16.73 -12.71
C GLY A 157 -12.17 17.30 -11.42
N GLN A 158 -12.36 16.61 -10.29
CA GLN A 158 -11.78 16.99 -9.00
C GLN A 158 -10.30 16.65 -8.90
N LEU A 159 -9.86 15.55 -9.53
CA LEU A 159 -8.50 15.04 -9.40
C LEU A 159 -7.42 16.06 -9.79
N ARG A 160 -7.60 16.77 -10.90
CA ARG A 160 -6.64 17.79 -11.37
C ARG A 160 -6.54 18.96 -10.39
N ASP A 161 -7.69 19.49 -9.96
CA ASP A 161 -7.74 20.58 -8.98
C ASP A 161 -7.11 20.18 -7.64
N PHE A 162 -7.36 18.93 -7.21
CA PHE A 162 -6.78 18.39 -5.97
C PHE A 162 -5.25 18.37 -6.04
N LEU A 163 -4.69 17.84 -7.14
CA LEU A 163 -3.25 17.77 -7.33
C LEU A 163 -2.59 19.15 -7.39
N GLU A 164 -3.19 20.10 -8.13
CA GLU A 164 -2.69 21.48 -8.22
C GLU A 164 -2.67 22.18 -6.86
N LYS A 165 -3.67 21.92 -6.00
CA LYS A 165 -3.78 22.54 -4.67
C LYS A 165 -2.91 21.88 -3.61
N THR A 166 -2.65 20.58 -3.72
CA THR A 166 -2.02 19.78 -2.66
C THR A 166 -0.55 19.45 -2.94
N GLY A 167 -0.18 19.21 -4.20
CA GLY A 167 1.13 18.71 -4.57
C GLY A 167 1.40 17.26 -4.12
N ALA A 168 0.35 16.43 -3.96
CA ALA A 168 0.50 15.01 -3.66
C ALA A 168 1.34 14.30 -4.75
N ASP A 169 2.16 13.35 -4.33
CA ASP A 169 3.12 12.64 -5.18
C ASP A 169 2.52 11.36 -5.81
N ALA A 170 1.44 10.83 -5.25
CA ALA A 170 0.68 9.68 -5.76
C ALA A 170 -0.79 9.78 -5.31
N ILE A 171 -1.72 9.20 -6.07
CA ILE A 171 -3.16 9.26 -5.74
C ILE A 171 -3.80 7.87 -5.72
N ALA A 172 -4.39 7.52 -4.59
CA ALA A 172 -5.34 6.42 -4.46
C ALA A 172 -6.67 6.80 -5.09
N VAL A 173 -7.17 5.92 -5.96
CA VAL A 173 -8.44 6.11 -6.66
C VAL A 173 -9.44 5.00 -6.35
N SER A 174 -10.71 5.39 -6.22
CA SER A 174 -11.85 4.50 -6.08
C SER A 174 -12.51 4.31 -7.43
N ILE A 175 -12.33 3.14 -8.04
CA ILE A 175 -12.90 2.77 -9.34
C ILE A 175 -13.93 1.63 -9.20
N GLY A 176 -14.45 1.40 -7.99
CA GLY A 176 -15.30 0.24 -7.67
C GLY A 176 -14.60 -0.84 -6.86
N ASN A 177 -13.32 -0.64 -6.53
CA ASN A 177 -12.58 -1.46 -5.57
C ASN A 177 -13.14 -1.28 -4.14
N ILE A 178 -12.90 -2.29 -3.31
CA ILE A 178 -13.38 -2.38 -1.92
C ILE A 178 -12.24 -2.95 -1.09
N HIS A 179 -11.98 -2.38 0.08
CA HIS A 179 -11.12 -2.98 1.10
C HIS A 179 -11.66 -4.34 1.54
N GLY A 180 -10.76 -5.28 1.80
CA GLY A 180 -11.18 -6.60 2.28
C GLY A 180 -11.94 -6.47 3.61
N CYS A 181 -13.10 -7.12 3.72
CA CYS A 181 -13.76 -7.33 5.01
C CYS A 181 -13.39 -8.72 5.52
N HIS A 182 -13.07 -8.84 6.81
CA HIS A 182 -12.80 -10.13 7.46
C HIS A 182 -14.03 -11.03 7.36
N GLY A 183 -14.09 -11.88 6.33
CA GLY A 183 -15.12 -12.91 6.15
C GLY A 183 -16.32 -12.57 5.28
N ILE A 184 -16.40 -11.39 4.64
CA ILE A 184 -17.54 -11.05 3.77
C ILE A 184 -17.11 -10.24 2.54
N VAL A 185 -16.49 -10.90 1.55
CA VAL A 185 -16.53 -10.39 0.17
C VAL A 185 -17.73 -11.07 -0.51
N LYS A 186 -18.93 -10.49 -0.39
CA LYS A 186 -20.16 -11.06 -0.96
C LYS A 186 -20.17 -11.09 -2.49
N ARG A 187 -19.30 -10.31 -3.14
CA ARG A 187 -19.16 -10.24 -4.61
C ARG A 187 -17.77 -9.68 -4.96
N ALA A 188 -17.13 -10.21 -5.99
CA ALA A 188 -15.91 -9.62 -6.52
C ALA A 188 -16.19 -8.16 -6.95
N PRO A 189 -15.34 -7.19 -6.56
CA PRO A 189 -15.52 -5.80 -6.99
C PRO A 189 -15.40 -5.72 -8.50
N GLU A 190 -16.33 -5.00 -9.15
CA GLU A 190 -16.29 -4.75 -10.59
C GLU A 190 -15.59 -3.42 -10.84
N LEU A 191 -14.36 -3.49 -11.37
CA LEU A 191 -13.56 -2.29 -11.63
C LEU A 191 -14.05 -1.54 -12.87
N ASP A 192 -14.25 -0.25 -12.72
CA ASP A 192 -14.61 0.68 -13.78
C ASP A 192 -13.35 1.13 -14.54
N PHE A 193 -12.98 0.34 -15.54
CA PHE A 193 -11.80 0.62 -16.36
C PHE A 193 -11.96 1.86 -17.24
N GLU A 194 -13.19 2.22 -17.65
CA GLU A 194 -13.42 3.47 -18.40
C GLU A 194 -13.15 4.70 -17.52
N LEU A 195 -13.56 4.64 -16.25
CA LEU A 195 -13.19 5.64 -15.26
C LEU A 195 -11.68 5.66 -15.01
N LEU A 196 -11.04 4.50 -14.84
CA LEU A 196 -9.58 4.44 -14.65
C LEU A 196 -8.83 5.13 -15.80
N GLN A 197 -9.25 4.91 -17.05
CA GLN A 197 -8.65 5.59 -18.20
C GLN A 197 -8.80 7.12 -18.09
N ARG A 198 -10.01 7.61 -17.78
CA ARG A 198 -10.25 9.05 -17.62
C ARG A 198 -9.44 9.66 -16.48
N LEU A 199 -9.24 8.95 -15.38
CA LEU A 199 -8.41 9.38 -14.25
C LEU A 199 -6.94 9.44 -14.66
N HIS A 200 -6.43 8.39 -15.33
CA HIS A 200 -5.07 8.34 -15.83
C HIS A 200 -4.74 9.52 -16.75
N ASP A 201 -5.66 9.85 -17.67
CA ASP A 201 -5.46 10.94 -18.65
C ASP A 201 -5.33 12.33 -18.01
N VAL A 202 -5.81 12.52 -16.77
CA VAL A 202 -5.79 13.82 -16.08
C VAL A 202 -4.87 13.89 -14.86
N CYS A 203 -4.46 12.76 -14.29
CA CYS A 203 -3.71 12.69 -13.04
C CYS A 203 -2.28 13.25 -13.18
N GLY A 204 -1.49 12.73 -14.11
CA GLY A 204 -0.10 13.15 -14.29
C GLY A 204 0.87 12.74 -13.16
N VAL A 205 0.39 12.08 -12.10
CA VAL A 205 1.19 11.40 -11.07
C VAL A 205 0.82 9.91 -11.00
N PRO A 206 1.62 9.05 -10.35
CA PRO A 206 1.31 7.64 -10.18
C PRO A 206 -0.07 7.40 -9.52
N LEU A 207 -0.89 6.55 -10.14
CA LEU A 207 -2.16 6.09 -9.58
C LEU A 207 -1.95 4.84 -8.70
N VAL A 208 -2.72 4.75 -7.62
CA VAL A 208 -2.66 3.67 -6.63
C VAL A 208 -3.99 2.93 -6.57
N LEU A 209 -3.93 1.59 -6.57
CA LEU A 209 -5.09 0.72 -6.41
C LEU A 209 -5.10 0.13 -5.00
N HIS A 210 -6.11 0.54 -4.22
CA HIS A 210 -6.40 0.04 -2.89
C HIS A 210 -7.34 -1.17 -2.93
N GLY A 211 -7.40 -1.96 -1.85
CA GLY A 211 -8.35 -3.07 -1.74
C GLY A 211 -8.19 -4.14 -2.83
N ALA A 212 -6.96 -4.49 -3.20
CA ALA A 212 -6.74 -5.44 -4.29
C ALA A 212 -7.00 -6.91 -3.91
N SER A 213 -7.15 -7.20 -2.62
CA SER A 213 -7.46 -8.55 -2.12
C SER A 213 -8.80 -9.03 -2.69
N GLY A 214 -8.78 -10.14 -3.43
CA GLY A 214 -9.98 -10.72 -4.04
C GLY A 214 -10.38 -10.14 -5.41
N ILE A 215 -9.66 -9.13 -5.91
CA ILE A 215 -9.76 -8.72 -7.32
C ILE A 215 -9.14 -9.82 -8.20
N PRO A 216 -9.80 -10.26 -9.29
CA PRO A 216 -9.21 -11.22 -10.21
C PRO A 216 -7.85 -10.76 -10.74
N GLU A 217 -6.87 -11.65 -10.82
CA GLU A 217 -5.52 -11.29 -11.28
C GLU A 217 -5.52 -10.62 -12.67
N ALA A 218 -6.44 -11.05 -13.55
CA ALA A 218 -6.59 -10.48 -14.88
C ALA A 218 -6.97 -8.99 -14.84
N ASP A 219 -7.79 -8.60 -13.86
CA ASP A 219 -8.25 -7.23 -13.65
C ASP A 219 -7.17 -6.38 -13.00
N VAL A 220 -6.42 -6.91 -12.03
CA VAL A 220 -5.22 -6.24 -11.49
C VAL A 220 -4.22 -5.98 -12.61
N ARG A 221 -3.86 -7.01 -13.41
CA ARG A 221 -2.95 -6.86 -14.56
C ARG A 221 -3.48 -5.84 -15.58
N ARG A 222 -4.80 -5.77 -15.79
CA ARG A 222 -5.42 -4.77 -16.66
C ARG A 222 -5.27 -3.37 -16.08
N ALA A 223 -5.53 -3.18 -14.79
CA ALA A 223 -5.38 -1.89 -14.12
C ALA A 223 -3.93 -1.38 -14.16
N VAL A 224 -2.95 -2.27 -13.95
CA VAL A 224 -1.51 -1.96 -14.10
C VAL A 224 -1.19 -1.48 -15.51
N ARG A 225 -1.66 -2.19 -16.55
CA ARG A 225 -1.47 -1.75 -17.95
C ARG A 225 -2.13 -0.41 -18.27
N MET A 226 -3.10 0.02 -17.46
CA MET A 226 -3.80 1.30 -17.59
C MET A 226 -3.22 2.41 -16.71
N GLY A 227 -2.08 2.16 -16.05
CA GLY A 227 -1.30 3.18 -15.35
C GLY A 227 -1.35 3.13 -13.83
N ILE A 228 -1.95 2.09 -13.22
CA ILE A 228 -1.73 1.82 -11.79
C ILE A 228 -0.27 1.47 -11.56
N CYS A 229 0.36 2.16 -10.59
CA CYS A 229 1.79 2.05 -10.26
C CYS A 229 2.05 1.47 -8.86
N LYS A 230 1.05 1.46 -7.98
CA LYS A 230 1.10 0.84 -6.64
C LYS A 230 -0.18 0.05 -6.41
N VAL A 231 -0.06 -1.15 -5.82
CA VAL A 231 -1.21 -1.99 -5.49
C VAL A 231 -1.11 -2.44 -4.04
N ASN A 232 -2.11 -2.11 -3.23
CA ASN A 232 -2.11 -2.41 -1.79
C ASN A 232 -2.63 -3.83 -1.52
N TYR A 233 -1.94 -4.55 -0.63
CA TYR A 233 -2.29 -5.88 -0.18
C TYR A 233 -2.17 -6.03 1.33
N TYR A 234 -3.27 -6.43 1.96
CA TYR A 234 -3.31 -6.84 3.36
C TYR A 234 -4.13 -8.13 3.55
N THR A 235 -5.45 -8.04 3.43
CA THR A 235 -6.39 -9.12 3.79
C THR A 235 -6.01 -10.52 3.25
N GLN A 236 -5.67 -10.64 1.96
CA GLN A 236 -5.27 -11.95 1.38
C GLN A 236 -4.00 -12.51 2.04
N LEU A 237 -2.99 -11.67 2.26
CA LEU A 237 -1.71 -12.07 2.83
C LEU A 237 -1.81 -12.38 4.32
N TYR A 238 -2.61 -11.60 5.04
CA TYR A 238 -2.96 -11.86 6.43
C TYR A 238 -3.61 -13.25 6.59
N ASN A 239 -4.62 -13.57 5.76
CA ASN A 239 -5.29 -14.87 5.81
C ASN A 239 -4.32 -16.02 5.52
N VAL A 240 -3.48 -15.89 4.48
CA VAL A 240 -2.46 -16.88 4.15
C VAL A 240 -1.52 -17.14 5.33
N TYR A 241 -1.03 -16.07 5.97
CA TYR A 241 -0.12 -16.18 7.11
C TYR A 241 -0.82 -16.86 8.29
N MET A 242 -2.01 -16.39 8.65
CA MET A 242 -2.77 -16.89 9.80
C MET A 242 -3.25 -18.33 9.63
N ASP A 243 -3.64 -18.72 8.42
CA ASP A 243 -4.05 -20.10 8.14
C ASP A 243 -2.85 -21.04 8.25
N CYS A 244 -1.67 -20.64 7.76
CA CYS A 244 -0.44 -21.39 7.98
C CYS A 244 -0.14 -21.53 9.48
N VAL A 245 -0.31 -20.48 10.29
CA VAL A 245 -0.11 -20.56 11.75
C VAL A 245 -1.11 -21.53 12.39
N LYS A 246 -2.40 -21.43 12.06
CA LYS A 246 -3.47 -22.29 12.61
C LYS A 246 -3.24 -23.77 12.29
N GLU A 247 -2.78 -24.09 11.09
CA GLU A 247 -2.51 -25.46 10.66
C GLU A 247 -1.25 -26.06 11.32
N ASN A 248 -0.38 -25.23 11.90
CA ASN A 248 0.92 -25.64 12.41
C ASN A 248 1.12 -25.32 13.91
N VAL A 249 0.03 -25.17 14.66
CA VAL A 249 0.06 -24.91 16.12
C VAL A 249 0.70 -26.03 16.97
N SER A 250 0.94 -27.20 16.38
CA SER A 250 1.62 -28.32 17.04
C SER A 250 3.15 -28.23 16.98
N LEU A 251 3.70 -27.34 16.15
CA LEU A 251 5.14 -27.08 16.04
C LEU A 251 5.62 -26.15 17.15
N THR A 252 6.94 -26.00 17.30
CA THR A 252 7.46 -24.91 18.12
C THR A 252 7.14 -23.55 17.48
N MET A 253 7.23 -22.48 18.28
CA MET A 253 6.99 -21.13 17.80
C MET A 253 7.92 -20.77 16.63
N GLU A 254 9.20 -21.11 16.75
CA GLU A 254 10.22 -20.81 15.73
C GLU A 254 9.94 -21.55 14.42
N GLU A 255 9.56 -22.83 14.49
CA GLU A 255 9.22 -23.63 13.32
C GLU A 255 7.95 -23.12 12.64
N CYS A 256 6.92 -22.80 13.43
CA CYS A 256 5.65 -22.27 12.93
C CYS A 256 5.83 -20.91 12.25
N MET A 257 6.51 -19.97 12.92
CA MET A 257 6.79 -18.63 12.37
C MET A 257 7.70 -18.71 11.14
N GLY A 258 8.73 -19.57 11.16
CA GLY A 258 9.60 -19.80 10.00
C GLY A 258 8.83 -20.33 8.79
N LYS A 259 7.91 -21.27 9.00
CA LYS A 259 7.06 -21.81 7.95
C LYS A 259 6.09 -20.75 7.40
N ALA A 260 5.39 -20.02 8.27
CA ALA A 260 4.47 -18.95 7.88
C ALA A 260 5.18 -17.83 7.10
N THR A 261 6.40 -17.47 7.50
CA THR A 261 7.26 -16.51 6.77
C THR A 261 7.52 -16.96 5.33
N LEU A 262 7.87 -18.23 5.12
CA LEU A 262 8.18 -18.75 3.77
C LEU A 262 6.93 -18.83 2.90
N VAL A 263 5.79 -19.23 3.47
CA VAL A 263 4.50 -19.26 2.76
C VAL A 263 4.11 -17.84 2.33
N LEU A 264 4.20 -16.87 3.24
CA LEU A 264 3.90 -15.47 2.93
C LEU A 264 4.85 -14.91 1.86
N ALA A 265 6.15 -15.20 1.94
CA ALA A 265 7.12 -14.77 0.93
C ALA A 265 6.77 -15.31 -0.47
N GLY A 266 6.35 -16.57 -0.57
CA GLY A 266 5.92 -17.17 -1.84
C GLY A 266 4.67 -16.50 -2.42
N GLU A 267 3.72 -16.08 -1.59
CA GLU A 267 2.56 -15.32 -2.07
C GLU A 267 2.94 -13.91 -2.51
N ILE A 268 3.81 -13.20 -1.77
CA ILE A 268 4.30 -11.87 -2.16
C ILE A 268 5.05 -11.93 -3.50
N GLU A 269 5.85 -12.97 -3.74
CA GLU A 269 6.56 -13.18 -5.02
C GLU A 269 5.58 -13.30 -6.20
N LYS A 270 4.46 -14.02 -6.04
CA LYS A 270 3.40 -14.09 -7.06
C LYS A 270 2.76 -12.72 -7.31
N LEU A 271 2.58 -11.90 -6.27
CA LEU A 271 2.07 -10.53 -6.44
C LEU A 271 3.04 -9.66 -7.24
N MET A 272 4.36 -9.84 -7.07
CA MET A 272 5.38 -9.13 -7.86
C MET A 272 5.35 -9.50 -9.34
N GLU A 273 5.18 -10.79 -9.66
CA GLU A 273 4.94 -11.29 -11.02
C GLU A 273 3.66 -10.67 -11.62
N MET A 274 2.56 -10.67 -10.85
CA MET A 274 1.28 -10.11 -11.28
C MET A 274 1.35 -8.60 -11.53
N CYS A 275 2.06 -7.85 -10.68
CA CYS A 275 2.25 -6.42 -10.82
C CYS A 275 3.28 -6.06 -11.91
N GLY A 276 4.01 -7.04 -12.46
CA GLY A 276 4.99 -6.84 -13.52
C GLY A 276 6.32 -6.25 -13.05
N CYS A 277 6.59 -6.22 -11.74
CA CYS A 277 7.82 -5.67 -11.17
C CYS A 277 8.94 -6.71 -10.99
N ALA A 278 8.69 -7.99 -11.25
CA ALA A 278 9.73 -9.02 -11.29
C ALA A 278 10.87 -8.64 -12.27
N GLY A 279 12.11 -8.73 -11.80
CA GLY A 279 13.31 -8.33 -12.54
C GLY A 279 13.54 -6.83 -12.65
N LYS A 280 12.76 -5.98 -11.96
CA LYS A 280 12.85 -4.51 -12.00
C LYS A 280 13.63 -3.89 -10.84
N ALA A 281 14.40 -4.66 -10.08
CA ALA A 281 15.35 -4.10 -9.11
C ALA A 281 16.42 -3.26 -9.81
N PHE A 282 16.90 -2.22 -9.12
CA PHE A 282 17.81 -1.20 -9.63
C PHE A 282 18.84 -0.78 -8.57
#